data_AF-A0A528DBC1-F1
#
_entry.id   AF-A0A528DBC1-F1
#
_cell.length_a   1.000
_cell.length_b   1.000
_cell.length_c   1.000
_cell.angle_alpha   90.00
_cell.angle_beta   90.00
_cell.angle_gamma   90.00
#
_symmetry.space_group_name_H-M   'P 1'
#
loop_
_entity.id
_entity.type
_entity.pdbx_description
1 polymer ?
#
loop_
_entity_poly.entity_id
_entity_poly.type
_entity_poly.pdbx_seq_one_letter_code
_entity_poly.pdbx_strand_id
1 'polypeptide(L)'
;EVKATGICHTDEFTLSGADPEGIFPAILGHEGAGIVVDVGKGVTSVRKGDHVIPLYTPECRQCPSCLSRKTNLCTAIRATQGQGLMPDGTSRFSVNGEKLFHYMGCSTFSNFTVLPEIAVAKVNPDAPFDKICYIGCGVTTGIGAVINTAKVEQGATAVVFGLGGIGLNVIQGLRLAGADMIIGVDLNNDKKAWGEKFGMTHFVNPKEIDGDVVPYLVNMTKRGADQIGGADYTFDCTGSTKVMRQALEASHRGWGKSVIIGVAGAGQEIATRP
;
A
#
# COMPACT_ATOMS: atom_id res chain seq x y z
N GLU A 1 17.68 -14.10 -5.96
CA GLU A 1 17.45 -13.86 -7.39
C GLU A 1 16.02 -13.41 -7.57
N VAL A 2 15.80 -12.22 -8.13
CA VAL A 2 14.46 -11.70 -8.39
C VAL A 2 13.92 -12.34 -9.67
N LYS A 3 12.72 -12.90 -9.61
CA LYS A 3 12.06 -13.57 -10.74
C LYS A 3 10.93 -12.75 -11.35
N ALA A 4 10.29 -11.92 -10.53
CA ALA A 4 9.32 -10.94 -10.96
C ALA A 4 9.36 -9.73 -10.00
N THR A 5 9.05 -8.55 -10.54
CA THR A 5 8.86 -7.35 -9.73
C THR A 5 7.73 -6.53 -10.33
N GLY A 6 6.83 -6.04 -9.46
CA GLY A 6 5.83 -5.05 -9.82
C GLY A 6 6.47 -3.66 -9.99
N ILE A 7 5.77 -2.78 -10.69
CA ILE A 7 6.07 -1.35 -10.75
C ILE A 7 4.93 -0.65 -10.01
N CYS A 8 5.27 0.02 -8.91
CA CYS A 8 4.31 0.73 -8.08
C CYS A 8 4.50 2.24 -8.22
N HIS A 9 3.44 2.98 -7.96
CA HIS A 9 3.50 4.45 -7.95
C HIS A 9 4.53 4.98 -6.95
N THR A 10 4.79 4.27 -5.84
CA THR A 10 5.83 4.67 -4.88
C THR A 10 7.22 4.71 -5.53
N ASP A 11 7.54 3.76 -6.42
CA ASP A 11 8.83 3.75 -7.11
C ASP A 11 8.95 4.96 -8.08
N GLU A 12 7.85 5.30 -8.77
CA GLU A 12 7.78 6.48 -9.66
C GLU A 12 7.85 7.79 -8.87
N PHE A 13 7.16 7.87 -7.74
CA PHE A 13 7.15 9.03 -6.85
C PHE A 13 8.53 9.33 -6.25
N THR A 14 9.29 8.29 -5.90
CA THR A 14 10.70 8.45 -5.52
C THR A 14 11.54 8.92 -6.71
N LEU A 15 11.36 8.31 -7.89
CA LEU A 15 12.07 8.71 -9.12
C LEU A 15 11.80 10.17 -9.51
N SER A 16 10.60 10.68 -9.26
CA SER A 16 10.23 12.07 -9.57
C SER A 16 10.91 13.11 -8.66
N GLY A 17 11.54 12.68 -7.56
CA GLY A 17 12.16 13.55 -6.55
C GLY A 17 11.17 14.23 -5.59
N ALA A 18 9.89 13.84 -5.61
CA ALA A 18 8.87 14.38 -4.71
C ALA A 18 8.80 13.63 -3.36
N ASP A 19 9.37 12.43 -3.30
CA ASP A 19 9.52 11.64 -2.09
C ASP A 19 10.57 12.27 -1.14
N PRO A 20 10.19 12.67 0.09
CA PRO A 20 11.15 13.18 1.07
C PRO A 20 12.21 12.15 1.50
N GLU A 21 11.96 10.86 1.31
CA GLU A 21 12.90 9.78 1.64
C GLU A 21 13.76 9.37 0.44
N GLY A 22 13.64 10.05 -0.71
CA GLY A 22 14.41 9.74 -1.92
C GLY A 22 15.90 10.00 -1.76
N ILE A 23 16.72 8.97 -2.03
CA ILE A 23 18.19 9.03 -2.00
C ILE A 23 18.72 8.43 -3.31
N PHE A 24 19.61 9.16 -3.99
CA PHE A 24 20.22 8.73 -5.26
C PHE A 24 21.75 8.82 -5.21
N PRO A 25 22.48 7.96 -5.95
CA PRO A 25 21.97 6.93 -6.86
C PRO A 25 21.52 5.66 -6.12
N ALA A 26 20.37 5.08 -6.49
CA ALA A 26 19.80 3.91 -5.83
C ALA A 26 19.24 2.88 -6.83
N ILE A 27 19.08 1.64 -6.37
CA ILE A 27 18.33 0.60 -7.07
C ILE A 27 16.91 0.58 -6.49
N LEU A 28 15.92 1.04 -7.27
CA LEU A 28 14.52 1.09 -6.85
C LEU A 28 13.84 -0.31 -6.84
N GLY A 29 12.54 -0.33 -6.61
CA GLY A 29 11.73 -1.55 -6.60
C GLY A 29 11.56 -2.12 -5.19
N HIS A 30 10.31 -2.38 -4.81
CA HIS A 30 9.97 -3.00 -3.53
C HIS A 30 8.95 -4.15 -3.65
N GLU A 31 8.35 -4.35 -4.82
CA GLU A 31 7.31 -5.37 -5.07
C GLU A 31 7.90 -6.63 -5.74
N GLY A 32 8.83 -7.31 -5.09
CA GLY A 32 9.55 -8.45 -5.68
C GLY A 32 9.00 -9.82 -5.30
N ALA A 33 9.32 -10.83 -6.11
CA ALA A 33 9.31 -12.23 -5.70
C ALA A 33 10.45 -12.99 -6.36
N GLY A 34 10.98 -14.01 -5.68
CA GLY A 34 12.13 -14.72 -6.19
C GLY A 34 12.58 -15.91 -5.37
N ILE A 35 13.83 -16.32 -5.61
CA ILE A 35 14.43 -17.52 -5.02
C ILE A 35 15.66 -17.12 -4.20
N VAL A 36 15.79 -17.70 -3.01
CA VAL A 36 17.00 -17.58 -2.18
C VAL A 36 18.14 -18.34 -2.86
N VAL A 37 19.21 -17.63 -3.18
CA VAL A 37 20.39 -18.22 -3.85
C VAL A 37 21.48 -18.63 -2.88
N ASP A 38 21.58 -17.92 -1.76
CA ASP A 38 22.49 -18.21 -0.65
C ASP A 38 22.00 -17.50 0.63
N VAL A 39 22.53 -17.88 1.79
CA VAL A 39 22.21 -17.26 3.09
C VAL A 39 23.45 -16.94 3.90
N GLY A 40 23.40 -15.85 4.66
CA GLY A 40 24.48 -15.47 5.57
C GLY A 40 24.58 -16.38 6.80
N LYS A 41 25.71 -16.29 7.52
CA LYS A 41 25.91 -17.00 8.78
C LYS A 41 24.81 -16.64 9.79
N GLY A 42 24.19 -17.65 10.38
CA GLY A 42 23.18 -17.48 11.43
C GLY A 42 21.74 -17.34 10.94
N VAL A 43 21.51 -17.29 9.62
CA VAL A 43 20.15 -17.34 9.04
C VAL A 43 19.54 -18.72 9.25
N THR A 44 18.29 -18.75 9.70
CA THR A 44 17.56 -19.98 10.04
C THR A 44 16.14 -20.04 9.46
N SER A 45 15.54 -18.90 9.12
CA SER A 45 14.15 -18.81 8.65
C SER A 45 13.97 -19.21 7.18
N VAL A 46 15.05 -19.13 6.38
CA VAL A 46 15.09 -19.46 4.96
C VAL A 46 16.38 -20.19 4.60
N ARG A 47 16.38 -20.90 3.47
CA ARG A 47 17.56 -21.58 2.91
C ARG A 47 17.60 -21.45 1.39
N LYS A 48 18.75 -21.78 0.79
CA LYS A 48 18.91 -21.86 -0.66
C LYS A 48 17.78 -22.69 -1.30
N GLY A 49 17.20 -22.16 -2.38
CA GLY A 49 16.08 -22.75 -3.12
C GLY A 49 14.70 -22.36 -2.60
N ASP A 50 14.58 -21.75 -1.41
CA ASP A 50 13.28 -21.29 -0.93
C ASP A 50 12.74 -20.14 -1.79
N HIS A 51 11.44 -20.19 -2.08
CA HIS A 51 10.73 -19.11 -2.74
C HIS A 51 10.37 -18.05 -1.69
N VAL A 52 10.55 -16.78 -2.05
CA VAL A 52 10.44 -15.68 -1.12
C VAL A 52 9.87 -14.40 -1.72
N ILE A 53 9.32 -13.55 -0.86
CA ILE A 53 8.93 -12.16 -1.14
C ILE A 53 9.70 -11.23 -0.19
N PRO A 54 10.33 -10.15 -0.69
CA PRO A 54 10.87 -9.05 0.11
C PRO A 54 9.79 -8.35 0.95
N LEU A 55 10.15 -7.95 2.17
CA LEU A 55 9.29 -7.18 3.06
C LEU A 55 9.90 -5.79 3.27
N TYR A 56 9.32 -4.77 2.64
CA TYR A 56 9.76 -3.39 2.85
C TYR A 56 9.48 -2.93 4.29
N THR A 57 8.48 -3.51 4.96
CA THR A 57 8.30 -3.41 6.40
C THR A 57 8.72 -4.74 7.02
N PRO A 58 9.87 -4.81 7.72
CA PRO A 58 10.38 -6.06 8.27
C PRO A 58 9.56 -6.54 9.47
N GLU A 59 9.78 -7.78 9.90
CA GLU A 59 9.17 -8.34 11.11
C GLU A 59 10.23 -9.05 11.98
N CYS A 60 10.79 -8.34 12.97
CA CYS A 60 11.81 -8.93 13.85
C CYS A 60 11.24 -9.81 14.98
N ARG A 61 9.92 -9.74 15.23
CA ARG A 61 9.19 -10.53 16.26
C ARG A 61 9.63 -10.32 17.72
N GLN A 62 10.45 -9.32 17.99
CA GLN A 62 11.00 -9.08 19.34
C GLN A 62 10.93 -7.62 19.78
N CYS A 63 10.81 -6.65 18.86
CA CYS A 63 10.70 -5.25 19.24
C CYS A 63 9.27 -4.90 19.73
N PRO A 64 9.11 -3.80 20.51
CA PRO A 64 7.80 -3.40 21.03
C PRO A 64 6.71 -3.29 19.97
N SER A 65 7.03 -2.77 18.77
CA SER A 65 6.07 -2.68 17.66
C SER A 65 5.55 -4.05 17.24
N CYS A 66 6.44 -5.02 16.99
CA CYS A 66 6.06 -6.37 16.58
C CYS A 66 5.26 -7.12 17.66
N LEU A 67 5.48 -6.81 18.94
CA LEU A 67 4.75 -7.45 20.05
C LEU A 67 3.42 -6.76 20.38
N SER A 68 3.18 -5.55 19.89
CA SER A 68 2.07 -4.69 20.33
C SER A 68 0.67 -5.15 19.92
N ARG A 69 0.55 -5.93 18.82
CA ARG A 69 -0.70 -6.21 18.09
C ARG A 69 -1.49 -4.97 17.62
N LYS A 70 -0.92 -3.77 17.78
CA LYS A 70 -1.53 -2.48 17.40
C LYS A 70 -0.93 -1.91 16.12
N THR A 71 0.25 -2.37 15.75
CA THR A 71 1.00 -1.88 14.58
C THR A 71 1.81 -3.01 13.95
N ASN A 72 2.17 -2.84 12.68
CA ASN A 72 3.13 -3.66 11.95
C ASN A 72 4.47 -2.94 11.72
N LEU A 73 4.66 -1.72 12.24
CA LEU A 73 5.83 -0.87 11.97
C LEU A 73 7.05 -1.29 12.81
N CYS A 74 7.71 -2.36 12.39
CA CYS A 74 8.95 -2.82 13.01
C CYS A 74 10.04 -1.74 12.97
N THR A 75 10.67 -1.51 14.12
CA THR A 75 11.72 -0.49 14.27
C THR A 75 13.15 -1.04 14.15
N ALA A 76 13.32 -2.36 14.04
CA ALA A 76 14.62 -3.01 14.21
C ALA A 76 15.72 -2.53 13.26
N ILE A 77 15.36 -2.17 12.02
CA ILE A 77 16.31 -1.72 10.99
C ILE A 77 15.90 -0.40 10.34
N ARG A 78 14.88 0.28 10.87
CA ARG A 78 14.32 1.49 10.24
C ARG A 78 15.37 2.60 10.10
N ALA A 79 16.26 2.73 11.08
CA ALA A 79 17.31 3.76 11.08
C ALA A 79 18.28 3.64 9.90
N THR A 80 18.72 2.43 9.54
CA THR A 80 19.62 2.20 8.40
C THR A 80 18.85 2.09 7.09
N GLN A 81 17.66 1.48 7.12
CA GLN A 81 16.79 1.35 5.95
C GLN A 81 16.42 2.72 5.36
N GLY A 82 16.04 3.69 6.20
CA GLY A 82 15.74 5.06 5.77
C GLY A 82 16.95 5.84 5.23
N GLN A 83 18.17 5.32 5.41
CA GLN A 83 19.40 5.86 4.84
C GLN A 83 19.83 5.10 3.57
N GLY A 84 19.03 4.13 3.12
CA GLY A 84 19.36 3.28 1.96
C GLY A 84 20.49 2.29 2.24
N LEU A 85 20.62 1.82 3.47
CA LEU A 85 21.73 0.95 3.92
C LEU A 85 21.23 -0.33 4.61
N MET A 86 22.07 -1.37 4.57
CA MET A 86 21.87 -2.60 5.33
C MET A 86 22.03 -2.35 6.84
N PRO A 87 21.64 -3.31 7.71
CA PRO A 87 21.73 -3.14 9.17
C PRO A 87 23.15 -2.86 9.70
N ASP A 88 24.19 -3.19 8.94
CA ASP A 88 25.59 -2.90 9.25
C ASP A 88 26.07 -1.52 8.76
N GLY A 89 25.17 -0.68 8.24
CA GLY A 89 25.48 0.66 7.75
C GLY A 89 26.18 0.68 6.38
N THR A 90 26.18 -0.44 5.64
CA THR A 90 26.84 -0.53 4.33
C THR A 90 25.86 -0.84 3.20
N SER A 91 26.29 -0.63 1.95
CA SER A 91 25.54 -1.09 0.78
C SER A 91 26.07 -2.44 0.29
N ARG A 92 25.25 -3.14 -0.48
CA ARG A 92 25.62 -4.37 -1.20
C ARG A 92 25.76 -4.14 -2.70
N PHE A 93 25.51 -2.91 -3.14
CA PHE A 93 25.52 -2.52 -4.53
C PHE A 93 26.60 -1.49 -4.80
N SER A 94 27.33 -1.70 -5.89
CA SER A 94 28.23 -0.73 -6.48
C SER A 94 28.28 -0.90 -7.99
N VAL A 95 28.58 0.19 -8.68
CA VAL A 95 28.89 0.18 -10.12
C VAL A 95 30.16 1.00 -10.29
N ASN A 96 31.17 0.43 -10.97
CA ASN A 96 32.47 1.07 -11.18
C ASN A 96 33.15 1.57 -9.89
N GLY A 97 32.93 0.89 -8.76
CA GLY A 97 33.47 1.28 -7.46
C GLY A 97 32.65 2.36 -6.72
N GLU A 98 31.65 2.96 -7.37
CA GLU A 98 30.74 3.90 -6.74
C GLU A 98 29.58 3.17 -6.06
N LYS A 99 29.24 3.60 -4.84
CA LYS A 99 28.15 3.04 -4.05
C LYS A 99 26.80 3.37 -4.67
N LEU A 100 25.93 2.36 -4.77
CA LEU A 100 24.50 2.57 -4.98
C LEU A 100 23.75 2.33 -3.67
N PHE A 101 22.74 3.14 -3.36
CA PHE A 101 21.89 2.95 -2.19
C PHE A 101 20.84 1.88 -2.41
N HIS A 102 20.43 1.24 -1.32
CA HIS A 102 19.25 0.37 -1.30
C HIS A 102 17.97 1.20 -1.24
N TYR A 103 16.89 0.67 -1.80
CA TYR A 103 15.58 1.31 -1.75
C TYR A 103 14.61 0.47 -0.90
N MET A 104 14.05 1.09 0.13
CA MET A 104 13.10 0.49 1.09
C MET A 104 13.56 -0.85 1.70
N GLY A 105 14.88 -1.14 1.68
CA GLY A 105 15.44 -2.43 2.10
C GLY A 105 15.14 -3.61 1.17
N CYS A 106 14.64 -3.35 -0.05
CA CYS A 106 14.24 -4.35 -1.04
C CYS A 106 15.10 -4.32 -2.31
N SER A 107 15.14 -3.17 -3.00
CA SER A 107 15.93 -2.95 -4.23
C SER A 107 15.68 -4.00 -5.32
N THR A 108 14.41 -4.23 -5.68
CA THR A 108 13.99 -5.35 -6.54
C THR A 108 14.18 -5.10 -8.04
N PHE A 109 14.56 -3.89 -8.47
CA PHE A 109 14.94 -3.60 -9.86
C PHE A 109 16.39 -4.02 -10.16
N SER A 110 16.75 -5.23 -9.74
CA SER A 110 18.03 -5.88 -9.98
C SER A 110 17.81 -7.40 -10.08
N ASN A 111 18.62 -8.09 -10.89
CA ASN A 111 18.57 -9.56 -10.99
C ASN A 111 18.85 -10.23 -9.62
N PHE A 112 19.66 -9.60 -8.79
CA PHE A 112 19.99 -10.05 -7.44
C PHE A 112 19.92 -8.91 -6.44
N THR A 113 19.40 -9.18 -5.26
CA THR A 113 19.36 -8.26 -4.13
C THR A 113 19.68 -9.03 -2.84
N VAL A 114 20.12 -8.31 -1.81
CA VAL A 114 20.50 -8.84 -0.50
C VAL A 114 19.64 -8.17 0.54
N LEU A 115 18.97 -8.96 1.37
CA LEU A 115 18.05 -8.47 2.40
C LEU A 115 18.42 -9.05 3.77
N PRO A 116 18.11 -8.34 4.87
CA PRO A 116 18.11 -8.92 6.20
C PRO A 116 17.11 -10.07 6.30
N GLU A 117 17.42 -11.09 7.11
CA GLU A 117 16.54 -12.25 7.34
C GLU A 117 15.12 -11.85 7.78
N ILE A 118 14.99 -10.77 8.56
CA ILE A 118 13.71 -10.25 9.05
C ILE A 118 12.90 -9.49 7.99
N ALA A 119 13.48 -9.26 6.81
CA ALA A 119 12.88 -8.52 5.70
C ALA A 119 12.57 -9.45 4.51
N VAL A 120 12.45 -10.76 4.76
CA VAL A 120 12.11 -11.74 3.74
C VAL A 120 11.10 -12.74 4.28
N ALA A 121 10.02 -12.98 3.53
CA ALA A 121 9.02 -13.98 3.84
C ALA A 121 9.15 -15.19 2.91
N LYS A 122 9.26 -16.39 3.47
CA LYS A 122 9.12 -17.65 2.73
C LYS A 122 7.69 -17.84 2.27
N VAL A 123 7.52 -18.27 1.02
CA VAL A 123 6.21 -18.49 0.40
C VAL A 123 6.09 -19.90 -0.17
N ASN A 124 4.87 -20.26 -0.61
CA ASN A 124 4.60 -21.53 -1.26
C ASN A 124 5.44 -21.66 -2.55
N PRO A 125 6.23 -22.73 -2.73
CA PRO A 125 7.03 -22.93 -3.94
C PRO A 125 6.21 -23.05 -5.23
N ASP A 126 4.93 -23.47 -5.14
CA ASP A 126 4.04 -23.59 -6.30
C ASP A 126 3.45 -22.25 -6.76
N ALA A 127 3.64 -21.19 -5.96
CA ALA A 127 3.04 -19.90 -6.25
C ALA A 127 3.80 -19.17 -7.37
N PRO A 128 3.10 -18.70 -8.42
CA PRO A 128 3.74 -18.08 -9.58
C PRO A 128 4.30 -16.69 -9.24
N PHE A 129 5.58 -16.48 -9.52
CA PHE A 129 6.31 -15.26 -9.15
C PHE A 129 5.67 -13.98 -9.71
N ASP A 130 5.18 -14.03 -10.95
CA ASP A 130 4.53 -12.91 -11.65
C ASP A 130 3.15 -12.53 -11.09
N LYS A 131 2.63 -13.30 -10.13
CA LYS A 131 1.42 -12.96 -9.38
C LYS A 131 1.76 -12.52 -7.96
N ILE A 132 2.60 -13.30 -7.28
CA ILE A 132 2.86 -13.08 -5.86
C ILE A 132 3.80 -11.91 -5.58
N CYS A 133 4.57 -11.43 -6.56
CA CYS A 133 5.40 -10.24 -6.39
C CYS A 133 4.58 -9.03 -5.92
N TYR A 134 3.32 -8.95 -6.32
CA TYR A 134 2.41 -7.87 -5.94
C TYR A 134 1.90 -7.96 -4.49
N ILE A 135 2.01 -9.14 -3.86
CA ILE A 135 1.61 -9.35 -2.45
C ILE A 135 2.57 -8.61 -1.50
N GLY A 136 3.82 -8.35 -1.92
CA GLY A 136 4.79 -7.59 -1.14
C GLY A 136 4.42 -6.13 -0.87
N CYS A 137 3.42 -5.58 -1.57
CA CYS A 137 2.91 -4.24 -1.32
C CYS A 137 1.43 -4.11 -1.70
N GLY A 138 1.08 -3.79 -2.94
CA GLY A 138 -0.25 -3.28 -3.28
C GLY A 138 -1.44 -4.16 -2.87
N VAL A 139 -1.35 -5.49 -2.98
CA VAL A 139 -2.44 -6.41 -2.55
C VAL A 139 -2.65 -6.35 -1.04
N THR A 140 -1.58 -6.55 -0.28
CA THR A 140 -1.65 -6.63 1.18
C THR A 140 -1.94 -5.27 1.80
N THR A 141 -1.46 -4.18 1.21
CA THR A 141 -1.80 -2.81 1.59
C THR A 141 -3.30 -2.55 1.42
N GLY A 142 -3.88 -2.82 0.25
CA GLY A 142 -5.30 -2.55 -0.01
C GLY A 142 -6.23 -3.41 0.85
N ILE A 143 -6.03 -4.74 0.86
CA ILE A 143 -6.87 -5.66 1.64
C ILE A 143 -6.65 -5.45 3.15
N GLY A 144 -5.41 -5.22 3.57
CA GLY A 144 -5.06 -4.96 4.97
C GLY A 144 -5.67 -3.66 5.49
N ALA A 145 -5.76 -2.62 4.67
CA ALA A 145 -6.44 -1.38 5.05
C ALA A 145 -7.91 -1.62 5.41
N VAL A 146 -8.59 -2.52 4.70
CA VAL A 146 -9.99 -2.88 4.97
C VAL A 146 -10.11 -3.76 6.22
N ILE A 147 -9.39 -4.88 6.26
CA ILE A 147 -9.61 -5.93 7.26
C ILE A 147 -8.92 -5.60 8.59
N ASN A 148 -7.70 -5.06 8.55
CA ASN A 148 -6.88 -4.86 9.73
C ASN A 148 -7.03 -3.45 10.31
N THR A 149 -7.04 -2.43 9.45
CA THR A 149 -7.06 -1.01 9.87
C THR A 149 -8.49 -0.51 10.09
N ALA A 150 -9.32 -0.50 9.03
CA ALA A 150 -10.70 -0.04 9.12
C ALA A 150 -11.58 -1.01 9.94
N LYS A 151 -11.31 -2.31 9.79
CA LYS A 151 -12.09 -3.43 10.35
C LYS A 151 -13.53 -3.38 9.86
N VAL A 152 -13.69 -3.26 8.55
CA VAL A 152 -15.00 -3.13 7.89
C VAL A 152 -15.89 -4.31 8.24
N GLU A 153 -17.10 -3.99 8.69
CA GLU A 153 -18.16 -4.94 8.95
C GLU A 153 -19.03 -5.23 7.72
N GLN A 154 -19.71 -6.37 7.75
CA GLN A 154 -20.70 -6.73 6.75
C GLN A 154 -21.84 -5.70 6.68
N GLY A 155 -22.30 -5.38 5.48
CA GLY A 155 -23.38 -4.41 5.23
C GLY A 155 -22.92 -2.95 5.16
N ALA A 156 -21.63 -2.69 5.36
CA ALA A 156 -21.07 -1.35 5.33
C ALA A 156 -21.18 -0.67 3.95
N THR A 157 -21.28 0.65 3.98
CA THR A 157 -21.11 1.54 2.83
C THR A 157 -19.70 2.09 2.83
N ALA A 158 -18.99 1.97 1.72
CA ALA A 158 -17.61 2.42 1.59
C ALA A 158 -17.35 3.22 0.31
N VAL A 159 -16.47 4.23 0.41
CA VAL A 159 -15.99 5.02 -0.72
C VAL A 159 -14.48 4.84 -0.88
N VAL A 160 -14.03 4.52 -2.10
CA VAL A 160 -12.61 4.36 -2.44
C VAL A 160 -12.23 5.42 -3.45
N PHE A 161 -11.34 6.34 -3.06
CA PHE A 161 -10.80 7.38 -3.93
C PHE A 161 -9.51 6.90 -4.60
N GLY A 162 -9.52 6.87 -5.93
CA GLY A 162 -8.42 6.36 -6.76
C GLY A 162 -8.54 4.87 -7.03
N LEU A 163 -8.68 4.50 -8.31
CA LEU A 163 -8.85 3.11 -8.79
C LEU A 163 -7.58 2.60 -9.47
N GLY A 164 -6.44 2.93 -8.87
CA GLY A 164 -5.15 2.30 -9.16
C GLY A 164 -5.02 0.92 -8.54
N GLY A 165 -3.82 0.33 -8.57
CA GLY A 165 -3.59 -1.02 -8.04
C GLY A 165 -4.00 -1.18 -6.56
N ILE A 166 -3.65 -0.21 -5.70
CA ILE A 166 -4.06 -0.22 -4.29
C ILE A 166 -5.58 -0.12 -4.15
N GLY A 167 -6.21 0.86 -4.80
CA GLY A 167 -7.66 1.08 -4.70
C GLY A 167 -8.50 -0.10 -5.19
N LEU A 168 -8.06 -0.79 -6.24
CA LEU A 168 -8.69 -2.03 -6.69
C LEU A 168 -8.59 -3.13 -5.63
N ASN A 169 -7.47 -3.24 -4.91
CA ASN A 169 -7.33 -4.20 -3.80
C ASN A 169 -8.11 -3.78 -2.55
N VAL A 170 -8.33 -2.48 -2.31
CA VAL A 170 -9.28 -2.01 -1.30
C VAL A 170 -10.70 -2.45 -1.67
N ILE A 171 -11.13 -2.27 -2.93
CA ILE A 171 -12.44 -2.76 -3.40
C ILE A 171 -12.58 -4.28 -3.21
N GLN A 172 -11.54 -5.05 -3.56
CA GLN A 172 -11.54 -6.49 -3.33
C GLN A 172 -11.66 -6.83 -1.83
N GLY A 173 -10.92 -6.13 -0.97
CA GLY A 173 -11.03 -6.27 0.49
C GLY A 173 -12.43 -5.96 1.00
N LEU A 174 -13.07 -4.91 0.50
CA LEU A 174 -14.44 -4.52 0.86
C LEU A 174 -15.46 -5.59 0.46
N ARG A 175 -15.32 -6.16 -0.73
CA ARG A 175 -16.15 -7.28 -1.18
C ARG A 175 -15.96 -8.51 -0.29
N LEU A 176 -14.72 -8.82 0.09
CA LEU A 176 -14.41 -9.93 1.01
C LEU A 176 -14.99 -9.71 2.41
N ALA A 177 -15.01 -8.47 2.88
CA ALA A 177 -15.63 -8.10 4.16
C ALA A 177 -17.17 -8.10 4.14
N GLY A 178 -17.78 -8.17 2.95
CA GLY A 178 -19.23 -8.16 2.78
C GLY A 178 -19.86 -6.78 2.84
N ALA A 179 -19.15 -5.73 2.39
CA ALA A 179 -19.73 -4.40 2.21
C ALA A 179 -20.82 -4.42 1.12
N ASP A 180 -21.93 -3.72 1.36
CA ASP A 180 -23.10 -3.69 0.46
C ASP A 180 -22.93 -2.67 -0.67
N MET A 181 -22.45 -1.48 -0.31
CA MET A 181 -22.31 -0.35 -1.22
C MET A 181 -20.84 0.06 -1.29
N ILE A 182 -20.18 -0.31 -2.39
CA ILE A 182 -18.78 0.01 -2.67
C ILE A 182 -18.75 1.03 -3.82
N ILE A 183 -18.46 2.29 -3.49
CA ILE A 183 -18.40 3.41 -4.42
C ILE A 183 -16.94 3.67 -4.77
N GLY A 184 -16.56 3.50 -6.04
CA GLY A 184 -15.25 3.91 -6.53
C GLY A 184 -15.30 5.32 -7.14
N VAL A 185 -14.31 6.14 -6.81
CA VAL A 185 -14.17 7.51 -7.30
C VAL A 185 -12.87 7.64 -8.08
N ASP A 186 -12.96 7.94 -9.38
CA ASP A 186 -11.78 8.17 -10.23
C ASP A 186 -12.10 9.18 -11.34
N LEU A 187 -11.10 9.94 -11.79
CA LEU A 187 -11.24 10.88 -12.89
C LEU A 187 -11.23 10.19 -14.27
N ASN A 188 -10.72 8.96 -14.32
CA ASN A 188 -10.60 8.17 -15.53
C ASN A 188 -11.71 7.10 -15.62
N ASN A 189 -12.64 7.28 -16.56
CA ASN A 189 -13.76 6.36 -16.79
C ASN A 189 -13.32 4.94 -17.17
N ASP A 190 -12.14 4.76 -17.76
CA ASP A 190 -11.62 3.42 -18.12
C ASP A 190 -11.40 2.55 -16.88
N LYS A 191 -11.32 3.15 -15.69
CA LYS A 191 -11.20 2.44 -14.41
C LYS A 191 -12.50 1.79 -13.97
N LYS A 192 -13.65 2.22 -14.50
CA LYS A 192 -14.96 1.69 -14.09
C LYS A 192 -15.05 0.17 -14.27
N ALA A 193 -14.71 -0.32 -15.46
CA ALA A 193 -14.79 -1.75 -15.78
C ALA A 193 -13.88 -2.59 -14.87
N TRP A 194 -12.70 -2.07 -14.51
CA TRP A 194 -11.81 -2.72 -13.57
C TRP A 194 -12.36 -2.71 -12.15
N GLY A 195 -12.91 -1.59 -11.69
CA GLY A 195 -13.57 -1.51 -10.39
C GLY A 195 -14.70 -2.54 -10.26
N GLU A 196 -15.60 -2.61 -11.24
CA GLU A 196 -16.73 -3.57 -11.26
C GLU A 196 -16.23 -5.01 -11.19
N LYS A 197 -15.19 -5.35 -11.96
CA LYS A 197 -14.55 -6.67 -11.93
C LYS A 197 -14.02 -7.04 -10.54
N PHE A 198 -13.55 -6.06 -9.77
CA PHE A 198 -13.00 -6.26 -8.42
C PHE A 198 -14.08 -6.23 -7.32
N GLY A 199 -15.31 -5.81 -7.62
CA GLY A 199 -16.42 -5.78 -6.66
C GLY A 199 -17.06 -4.42 -6.44
N MET A 200 -16.66 -3.38 -7.16
CA MET A 200 -17.28 -2.06 -7.09
C MET A 200 -18.74 -2.15 -7.55
N THR A 201 -19.61 -1.45 -6.83
CA THR A 201 -21.06 -1.43 -7.11
C THR A 201 -21.50 -0.13 -7.77
N HIS A 202 -20.79 0.97 -7.50
CA HIS A 202 -21.09 2.29 -8.01
C HIS A 202 -19.79 2.98 -8.43
N PHE A 203 -19.85 3.75 -9.51
CA PHE A 203 -18.73 4.54 -9.99
C PHE A 203 -19.11 6.01 -10.05
N VAL A 204 -18.21 6.88 -9.59
CA VAL A 204 -18.37 8.33 -9.65
C VAL A 204 -17.13 8.92 -10.29
N ASN A 205 -17.34 9.64 -11.40
CA ASN A 205 -16.33 10.54 -11.94
C ASN A 205 -16.63 11.98 -11.48
N PRO A 206 -15.78 12.61 -10.66
CA PRO A 206 -15.98 13.99 -10.23
C PRO A 206 -16.11 15.02 -11.35
N LYS A 207 -15.70 14.69 -12.59
CA LYS A 207 -15.85 15.57 -13.78
C LYS A 207 -17.23 15.50 -14.43
N GLU A 208 -18.04 14.51 -14.09
CA GLU A 208 -19.34 14.23 -14.73
C GLU A 208 -20.54 14.49 -13.82
N ILE A 209 -20.28 14.94 -12.59
CA ILE A 209 -21.32 15.31 -11.62
C ILE A 209 -21.52 16.82 -11.59
N ASP A 210 -22.73 17.24 -11.20
CA ASP A 210 -23.00 18.64 -10.90
C ASP A 210 -22.56 18.96 -9.46
N GLY A 211 -21.58 19.85 -9.31
CA GLY A 211 -21.13 20.37 -8.02
C GLY A 211 -19.95 19.62 -7.40
N ASP A 212 -19.84 19.69 -6.07
CA ASP A 212 -18.72 19.11 -5.32
C ASP A 212 -18.94 17.61 -5.03
N VAL A 213 -17.89 16.81 -5.16
CA VAL A 213 -17.92 15.35 -4.97
C VAL A 213 -18.32 14.94 -3.56
N VAL A 214 -17.96 15.71 -2.53
CA VAL A 214 -18.25 15.35 -1.13
C VAL A 214 -19.76 15.42 -0.86
N PRO A 215 -20.47 16.55 -1.06
CA PRO A 215 -21.92 16.59 -0.94
C PRO A 215 -22.63 15.58 -1.84
N TYR A 216 -22.12 15.33 -3.04
CA TYR A 216 -22.67 14.33 -3.95
C TYR A 216 -22.64 12.92 -3.32
N LEU A 217 -21.47 12.49 -2.82
CA LEU A 217 -21.30 11.19 -2.16
C LEU A 217 -22.13 11.08 -0.87
N VAL A 218 -22.17 12.13 -0.05
CA VAL A 218 -22.97 12.18 1.17
C VAL A 218 -24.46 12.01 0.85
N ASN A 219 -24.96 12.68 -0.19
CA ASN A 219 -26.36 12.51 -0.61
C ASN A 219 -26.64 11.12 -1.20
N MET A 220 -25.72 10.58 -2.01
CA MET A 220 -25.83 9.25 -2.62
C MET A 220 -25.90 8.12 -1.59
N THR A 221 -25.34 8.32 -0.41
CA THR A 221 -25.25 7.31 0.66
C THR A 221 -26.39 7.39 1.68
N LYS A 222 -27.31 8.35 1.57
CA LYS A 222 -28.52 8.41 2.39
C LYS A 222 -29.39 7.18 2.12
N ARG A 223 -29.71 6.40 3.15
CA ARG A 223 -30.48 5.16 3.03
C ARG A 223 -31.34 4.87 4.26
N GLY A 224 -32.56 4.39 4.02
CA GLY A 224 -33.49 4.04 5.09
C GLY A 224 -33.77 5.22 6.03
N ALA A 225 -33.66 4.99 7.34
CA ALA A 225 -33.85 6.03 8.35
C ALA A 225 -32.68 7.00 8.47
N ASP A 226 -31.50 6.65 7.93
CA ASP A 226 -30.34 7.54 7.92
C ASP A 226 -30.41 8.48 6.72
N GLN A 227 -30.81 9.72 7.01
CA GLN A 227 -30.88 10.82 6.05
C GLN A 227 -29.76 11.85 6.25
N ILE A 228 -28.76 11.54 7.10
CA ILE A 228 -27.55 12.34 7.24
C ILE A 228 -26.62 12.00 6.07
N GLY A 229 -26.37 10.71 5.86
CA GLY A 229 -25.50 10.19 4.81
C GLY A 229 -24.01 10.34 5.11
N GLY A 230 -23.21 9.95 4.14
CA GLY A 230 -21.78 9.69 4.26
C GLY A 230 -21.49 8.20 4.44
N ALA A 231 -20.29 7.78 4.06
CA ALA A 231 -19.92 6.36 4.09
C ALA A 231 -19.38 5.92 5.45
N ASP A 232 -19.68 4.69 5.87
CA ASP A 232 -19.13 4.10 7.09
C ASP A 232 -17.59 4.10 7.03
N TYR A 233 -17.05 3.86 5.84
CA TYR A 233 -15.61 3.84 5.58
C TYR A 233 -15.23 4.61 4.32
N THR A 234 -14.16 5.38 4.38
CA THR A 234 -13.56 6.00 3.20
C THR A 234 -12.07 5.69 3.12
N PHE A 235 -11.56 5.55 1.89
CA PHE A 235 -10.16 5.17 1.65
C PHE A 235 -9.54 6.13 0.62
N ASP A 236 -8.49 6.85 0.99
CA ASP A 236 -7.65 7.59 0.03
C ASP A 236 -6.55 6.68 -0.52
N CYS A 237 -6.58 6.42 -1.82
CA CYS A 237 -5.57 5.67 -2.55
C CYS A 237 -4.83 6.55 -3.58
N THR A 238 -4.87 7.89 -3.43
CA THR A 238 -4.33 8.83 -4.44
C THR A 238 -3.04 9.51 -4.03
N GLY A 239 -2.82 9.75 -2.73
CA GLY A 239 -1.69 10.55 -2.25
C GLY A 239 -1.91 12.06 -2.35
N SER A 240 -3.10 12.52 -2.76
CA SER A 240 -3.43 13.94 -2.79
C SER A 240 -4.04 14.39 -1.47
N THR A 241 -3.43 15.37 -0.77
CA THR A 241 -4.00 15.91 0.48
C THR A 241 -5.40 16.51 0.30
N LYS A 242 -5.71 17.01 -0.91
CA LYS A 242 -7.08 17.43 -1.28
C LYS A 242 -8.05 16.24 -1.24
N VAL A 243 -7.66 15.11 -1.81
CA VAL A 243 -8.51 13.91 -1.83
C VAL A 243 -8.57 13.25 -0.45
N MET A 244 -7.49 13.26 0.33
CA MET A 244 -7.51 12.83 1.73
C MET A 244 -8.54 13.62 2.55
N ARG A 245 -8.61 14.94 2.36
CA ARG A 245 -9.66 15.77 2.95
C ARG A 245 -11.05 15.36 2.45
N GLN A 246 -11.24 15.21 1.14
CA GLN A 246 -12.53 14.82 0.58
C GLN A 246 -12.99 13.45 1.09
N ALA A 247 -12.08 12.49 1.25
CA ALA A 247 -12.36 11.18 1.84
C ALA A 247 -12.83 11.32 3.29
N LEU A 248 -12.17 12.17 4.09
CA LEU A 248 -12.59 12.44 5.46
C LEU A 248 -13.99 13.08 5.51
N GLU A 249 -14.21 14.13 4.72
CA GLU A 249 -15.49 14.87 4.70
C GLU A 249 -16.65 14.07 4.07
N ALA A 250 -16.36 13.03 3.27
CA ALA A 250 -17.38 12.11 2.71
C ALA A 250 -17.74 10.94 3.65
N SER A 251 -17.06 10.79 4.79
CA SER A 251 -17.37 9.76 5.77
C SER A 251 -18.60 10.13 6.60
N HIS A 252 -19.29 9.12 7.13
CA HIS A 252 -20.54 9.30 7.86
C HIS A 252 -20.33 10.13 9.13
N ARG A 253 -21.16 11.14 9.33
CA ARG A 253 -21.13 11.97 10.53
C ARG A 253 -21.50 11.15 11.77
N GLY A 254 -20.53 10.92 12.64
CA GLY A 254 -20.73 10.31 13.96
C GLY A 254 -19.99 9.00 14.18
N TRP A 255 -19.80 8.19 13.14
CA TRP A 255 -19.10 6.91 13.23
C TRP A 255 -18.16 6.59 12.07
N GLY A 256 -18.17 7.41 11.01
CA GLY A 256 -17.35 7.19 9.82
C GLY A 256 -15.86 7.14 10.13
N LYS A 257 -15.13 6.25 9.45
CA LYS A 257 -13.66 6.18 9.53
C LYS A 257 -13.06 6.41 8.15
N SER A 258 -12.14 7.38 8.06
CA SER A 258 -11.36 7.65 6.85
C SER A 258 -9.94 7.10 6.99
N VAL A 259 -9.51 6.26 6.05
CA VAL A 259 -8.18 5.63 6.04
C VAL A 259 -7.35 6.22 4.90
N ILE A 260 -6.21 6.80 5.26
CA ILE A 260 -5.23 7.32 4.30
C ILE A 260 -4.26 6.19 3.96
N ILE A 261 -4.11 5.90 2.66
CA ILE A 261 -3.18 4.89 2.15
C ILE A 261 -2.19 5.54 1.17
N GLY A 262 -2.65 6.48 0.35
CA GLY A 262 -1.80 7.23 -0.56
C GLY A 262 -0.72 8.02 0.18
N VAL A 263 0.46 8.12 -0.44
CA VAL A 263 1.61 8.86 0.12
C VAL A 263 1.56 10.29 -0.40
N ALA A 264 1.49 11.27 0.51
CA ALA A 264 1.52 12.68 0.17
C ALA A 264 2.95 13.20 -0.04
N GLY A 265 3.05 14.31 -0.78
CA GLY A 265 4.30 15.06 -0.96
C GLY A 265 4.90 15.55 0.36
N ALA A 266 6.22 15.68 0.39
CA ALA A 266 6.94 16.28 1.50
C ALA A 266 6.34 17.65 1.88
N GLY A 267 6.01 17.85 3.17
CA GLY A 267 5.48 19.12 3.68
C GLY A 267 4.04 19.44 3.27
N GLN A 268 3.33 18.54 2.58
CA GLN A 268 1.91 18.73 2.29
C GLN A 268 1.07 18.34 3.51
N GLU A 269 0.10 19.20 3.84
CA GLU A 269 -0.79 19.01 4.99
C GLU A 269 -2.24 18.81 4.54
N ILE A 270 -3.00 18.11 5.36
CA ILE A 270 -4.45 17.95 5.20
C ILE A 270 -5.12 19.04 6.04
N ALA A 271 -5.90 19.91 5.39
CA ALA A 271 -6.68 20.94 6.05
C ALA A 271 -8.18 20.65 5.93
N THR A 272 -8.82 20.30 7.04
CA THR A 272 -10.27 20.02 7.12
C THR A 272 -10.94 20.94 8.14
N ARG A 273 -12.26 21.11 8.03
CA ARG A 273 -13.06 21.76 9.08
C ARG A 273 -13.49 20.67 10.09
N PRO A 274 -13.20 20.81 11.40
CA PRO A 274 -13.60 19.85 12.42
C PRO A 274 -15.12 19.80 12.62
#